data_AF-V5J6Z6-F1
#
_entry.id   AF-V5J6Z6-F1
#
_cell.length_a   1.000
_cell.length_b   1.000
_cell.length_c   1.000
_cell.angle_alpha   90.00
_cell.angle_beta   90.00
_cell.angle_gamma   90.00
#
_symmetry.space_group_name_H-M   'P 1'
#
loop_
_entity.id
_entity.type
_entity.pdbx_description
1 polymer ?
#
loop_
_entity_poly.entity_id
_entity_poly.type
_entity_poly.pdbx_seq_one_letter_code
_entity_poly.pdbx_strand_id
1 'polypeptide(L)'
;MDLQCDLYQKCGPYAYCSTNTAPLCNCIRGFIPWSMQQWNLGDGSSGCVRRTPLSCSGDGFLLMKKMKLPTTTMTTVDRRINWKECREKCLTDCNCTAFANADIQNGGLGCVMWTGELGDLRTYVDRRSRSLCQ
;
A
#
# COMPACT_ATOMS: atom_id res chain seq x y z
N MET A 1 -3.16 0.83 23.16
CA MET A 1 -2.14 0.34 22.23
C MET A 1 -2.76 -0.86 21.53
N ASP A 2 -3.24 -0.67 20.31
CA ASP A 2 -4.00 -1.71 19.59
C ASP A 2 -3.05 -2.72 18.96
N LEU A 3 -2.55 -3.66 19.77
CA LEU A 3 -1.56 -4.67 19.39
C LEU A 3 -1.95 -5.46 18.12
N GLN A 4 -3.25 -5.57 17.83
CA GLN A 4 -3.77 -6.43 16.77
C GLN A 4 -3.22 -6.10 15.37
N CYS A 5 -3.04 -4.83 15.03
CA CYS A 5 -2.49 -4.39 13.73
C CYS A 5 -1.05 -3.85 13.82
N ASP A 6 -0.46 -3.82 15.01
CA ASP A 6 0.93 -3.38 15.22
C ASP A 6 1.94 -4.53 15.06
N LEU A 7 1.47 -5.78 15.06
CA LEU A 7 2.29 -6.93 14.70
C LEU A 7 2.79 -6.82 13.25
N TYR A 8 4.11 -6.96 13.09
CA TYR A 8 4.75 -6.94 11.78
C TYR A 8 4.12 -7.96 10.84
N GLN A 9 3.75 -7.53 9.62
CA GLN A 9 3.13 -8.39 8.60
C GLN A 9 1.90 -9.16 9.12
N LYS A 10 1.08 -8.51 9.96
CA LYS A 10 -0.19 -9.10 10.43
C LYS A 10 -1.08 -9.59 9.29
N CYS A 11 -1.08 -8.86 8.17
CA CYS A 11 -1.75 -9.24 6.94
C CYS A 11 -0.69 -9.47 5.86
N GLY A 12 -0.97 -10.41 4.95
CA GLY A 12 -0.09 -10.74 3.85
C GLY A 12 0.02 -9.63 2.79
N PRO A 13 0.81 -9.87 1.73
CA PRO A 13 1.04 -8.91 0.66
C PRO A 13 -0.25 -8.34 0.06
N TYR A 14 -0.23 -7.06 -0.29
CA TYR A 14 -1.36 -6.33 -0.89
C TYR A 14 -2.67 -6.37 -0.08
N ALA A 15 -2.58 -6.74 1.21
CA ALA A 15 -3.62 -6.59 2.20
C ALA A 15 -3.18 -5.56 3.26
N TYR A 16 -4.14 -4.85 3.85
CA TYR A 16 -3.88 -3.94 4.96
C TYR A 16 -4.69 -4.34 6.20
N CYS A 17 -4.10 -4.12 7.37
CA CYS A 17 -4.77 -4.32 8.64
C CYS A 17 -5.60 -3.09 9.04
N SER A 18 -6.83 -3.30 9.48
CA SER A 18 -7.71 -2.25 10.01
C SER A 18 -8.40 -2.76 11.27
N THR A 19 -8.24 -2.03 12.38
CA THR A 19 -8.94 -2.34 13.65
C THR A 19 -10.43 -2.03 13.60
N ASN A 20 -10.90 -1.37 12.53
CA ASN A 20 -12.32 -1.01 12.36
C ASN A 20 -13.12 -2.01 11.51
N THR A 21 -12.51 -3.12 11.11
CA THR A 21 -13.16 -4.13 10.27
C THR A 21 -13.08 -5.51 10.90
N ALA A 22 -14.06 -6.36 10.59
CA ALA A 22 -14.04 -7.78 10.87
C ALA A 22 -14.32 -8.53 9.56
N PRO A 23 -13.34 -9.28 8.99
CA PRO A 23 -12.00 -9.54 9.51
C PRO A 23 -11.07 -8.31 9.51
N LEU A 24 -9.97 -8.38 10.27
CA LEU A 24 -8.99 -7.29 10.40
C LEU A 24 -8.23 -7.02 9.10
N CYS A 25 -7.92 -8.08 8.35
CA CYS A 25 -7.21 -7.98 7.08
C CYS A 25 -8.18 -7.69 5.95
N ASN A 26 -7.82 -6.74 5.10
CA ASN A 26 -8.60 -6.31 3.96
C ASN A 26 -7.71 -6.27 2.72
N CYS A 27 -8.17 -6.83 1.61
CA CYS A 27 -7.48 -6.62 0.33
C CYS A 27 -7.57 -5.15 -0.08
N ILE A 28 -6.51 -4.64 -0.72
CA ILE A 28 -6.58 -3.34 -1.39
C ILE A 28 -7.66 -3.42 -2.49
N ARG A 29 -8.42 -2.33 -2.69
CA ARG A 29 -9.50 -2.33 -3.68
C ARG A 29 -8.91 -2.60 -5.08
N GLY A 30 -9.46 -3.61 -5.76
CA GLY A 30 -8.91 -4.11 -7.03
C GLY A 30 -8.10 -5.41 -6.87
N PHE A 31 -7.90 -5.87 -5.63
CA PHE A 31 -7.30 -7.15 -5.29
C PHE A 31 -8.36 -8.12 -4.73
N ILE A 32 -8.06 -9.41 -4.81
CA ILE A 32 -8.84 -10.50 -4.25
C ILE A 32 -7.94 -11.40 -3.39
N PRO A 33 -8.47 -12.12 -2.39
CA PRO A 33 -7.65 -13.02 -1.57
C PRO A 33 -6.93 -14.05 -2.44
N TRP A 34 -5.66 -14.31 -2.14
CA TRP A 34 -4.91 -15.37 -2.81
C TRP A 34 -5.53 -16.75 -2.54
N SER A 35 -5.93 -16.98 -1.28
CA SER A 35 -6.65 -18.18 -0.85
C SER A 35 -7.98 -17.81 -0.21
N MET A 36 -9.08 -18.00 -0.94
CA MET A 36 -10.43 -17.79 -0.41
C MET A 36 -10.73 -18.73 0.78
N GLN A 37 -10.16 -19.93 0.80
CA GLN A 37 -10.34 -20.88 1.89
C GLN A 37 -9.76 -20.33 3.21
N GLN A 38 -8.51 -19.85 3.19
CA GLN A 38 -7.89 -19.24 4.37
C GLN A 38 -8.60 -17.94 4.78
N TRP A 39 -8.95 -17.12 3.79
CA TRP A 39 -9.63 -15.85 4.04
C TRP A 39 -10.97 -16.02 4.74
N ASN A 40 -11.76 -17.03 4.35
CA ASN A 40 -13.05 -17.35 4.98
C ASN A 40 -12.90 -17.87 6.42
N LEU A 41 -11.72 -18.37 6.78
CA LEU A 41 -11.37 -18.75 8.16
C LEU A 41 -10.79 -17.58 8.96
N GLY A 42 -10.73 -16.37 8.38
CA GLY A 42 -10.14 -15.19 8.99
C GLY A 42 -8.61 -15.15 8.92
N ASP A 43 -7.97 -16.05 8.18
CA ASP A 43 -6.53 -16.06 7.94
C ASP A 43 -6.19 -15.23 6.67
N GLY A 44 -5.64 -14.05 6.90
CA GLY A 44 -5.19 -13.13 5.84
C GLY A 44 -3.69 -13.21 5.54
N SER A 45 -2.97 -14.22 6.06
CA SER A 45 -1.51 -14.33 5.96
C SER A 45 -1.01 -14.50 4.53
N SER A 46 -1.77 -15.20 3.66
CA SER A 46 -1.45 -15.32 2.23
C SER A 46 -1.62 -14.03 1.43
N GLY A 47 -2.26 -13.00 2.00
CA GLY A 47 -2.48 -11.74 1.31
C GLY A 47 -3.43 -11.83 0.12
N CYS A 48 -3.23 -10.94 -0.83
CA CYS A 48 -4.13 -10.71 -1.94
C CYS A 48 -3.38 -10.58 -3.27
N VAL A 49 -4.06 -10.84 -4.37
CA VAL A 49 -3.55 -10.66 -5.73
C VAL A 49 -4.45 -9.77 -6.55
N ARG A 50 -3.83 -9.06 -7.50
CA ARG A 50 -4.54 -8.10 -8.35
C ARG A 50 -5.56 -8.85 -9.19
N ARG A 51 -6.81 -8.37 -9.20
CA ARG A 51 -7.91 -8.98 -9.96
C ARG A 51 -7.67 -8.89 -11.46
N THR A 52 -7.11 -7.76 -11.90
CA THR A 52 -6.81 -7.48 -13.30
C THR A 52 -5.30 -7.32 -13.47
N PRO A 53 -4.66 -8.02 -14.42
CA PRO A 53 -3.26 -7.80 -14.74
C PRO A 53 -2.98 -6.35 -15.17
N LEU A 54 -1.78 -5.87 -14.85
CA LEU A 54 -1.31 -4.55 -15.28
C LEU A 54 -0.92 -4.56 -16.76
N SER A 55 -1.16 -3.47 -17.46
CA SER A 55 -0.70 -3.26 -18.84
C SER A 55 0.54 -2.38 -18.93
N CYS A 56 1.01 -1.82 -17.80
CA CYS A 56 1.98 -0.74 -17.65
C CYS A 56 1.52 0.57 -18.30
N SER A 57 1.18 0.54 -19.60
CA SER A 57 0.60 1.66 -20.32
C SER A 57 -0.90 1.76 -20.04
N GLY A 58 -1.34 2.90 -19.52
CA GLY A 58 -2.76 3.17 -19.22
C GLY A 58 -3.21 2.77 -17.82
N ASP A 59 -2.30 2.23 -16.99
CA ASP A 59 -2.59 1.93 -15.59
C ASP A 59 -2.82 3.22 -14.77
N GLY A 60 -3.51 3.04 -13.65
CA GLY A 60 -3.82 4.12 -12.72
C GLY A 60 -3.56 3.71 -11.28
N PHE A 61 -3.70 4.67 -10.38
CA PHE A 61 -3.49 4.47 -8.94
C PHE A 61 -4.74 4.79 -8.14
N LEU A 62 -4.98 3.98 -7.12
CA LEU A 62 -5.88 4.22 -6.03
C LEU A 62 -5.17 5.00 -4.92
N LEU A 63 -5.72 6.16 -4.58
CA LEU A 63 -5.28 6.91 -3.41
C LEU A 63 -5.84 6.28 -2.12
N MET A 64 -4.96 5.64 -1.36
CA MET A 64 -5.23 5.13 -0.02
C MET A 64 -4.80 6.16 1.03
N LYS A 65 -5.74 6.58 1.87
CA LYS A 65 -5.49 7.57 2.93
C LYS A 65 -5.25 6.87 4.27
N LYS A 66 -4.56 7.58 5.16
CA LYS A 66 -4.29 7.16 6.53
C LYS A 66 -3.51 5.87 6.66
N MET A 67 -2.50 5.71 5.81
CA MET A 67 -1.72 4.49 5.72
C MET A 67 -0.45 4.56 6.56
N LYS A 68 -0.12 3.46 7.23
CA LYS A 68 1.28 3.07 7.44
C LYS A 68 1.84 2.67 6.08
N LEU A 69 2.95 3.27 5.67
CA LEU A 69 3.58 2.94 4.41
C LEU A 69 4.21 1.54 4.46
N PRO A 70 4.29 0.84 3.32
CA PRO A 70 4.85 -0.51 3.28
C PRO A 70 6.33 -0.52 3.67
N THR A 71 6.84 -1.71 4.01
CA THR A 71 8.26 -1.95 4.28
C THR A 71 9.15 -1.38 3.17
N THR A 72 10.32 -0.87 3.51
CA THR A 72 11.20 -0.14 2.58
C THR A 72 12.23 -1.00 1.85
N THR A 73 12.03 -2.32 1.76
CA THR A 73 13.03 -3.26 1.22
C THR A 73 13.37 -2.99 -0.25
N MET A 74 12.35 -2.76 -1.08
CA MET A 74 12.49 -2.50 -2.52
C MET A 74 11.98 -1.09 -2.84
N THR A 75 12.68 -0.07 -2.31
CA THR A 75 12.26 1.32 -2.43
C THR A 75 13.30 2.24 -3.03
N THR A 76 12.84 3.21 -3.80
CA THR A 76 13.65 4.33 -4.27
C THR A 76 13.09 5.64 -3.69
N VAL A 77 13.98 6.56 -3.30
CA VAL A 77 13.60 7.83 -2.70
C VAL A 77 14.22 8.98 -3.48
N ASP A 78 13.40 9.93 -3.89
CA ASP A 78 13.83 11.14 -4.59
C ASP A 78 13.19 12.37 -3.92
N ARG A 79 13.97 13.08 -3.09
CA ARG A 79 13.45 14.21 -2.31
C ARG A 79 13.26 15.50 -3.12
N ARG A 80 13.69 15.51 -4.39
CA ARG A 80 13.70 16.72 -5.22
C ARG A 80 12.41 16.88 -6.01
N ILE A 81 11.73 15.78 -6.28
CA ILE A 81 10.53 15.77 -7.13
C ILE A 81 9.26 15.88 -6.30
N ASN A 82 8.22 16.46 -6.90
CA ASN A 82 6.92 16.61 -6.29
C ASN A 82 6.00 15.40 -6.55
N TRP A 83 4.80 15.41 -5.95
CA TRP A 83 3.82 14.34 -6.11
C TRP A 83 3.43 14.01 -7.55
N LYS A 84 3.31 15.02 -8.43
CA LYS A 84 2.92 14.83 -9.83
C LYS A 84 4.04 14.13 -10.61
N GLU A 85 5.27 14.59 -10.44
CA GLU A 85 6.45 13.97 -11.03
C GLU A 85 6.66 12.54 -10.50
N CYS A 86 6.42 12.32 -9.21
CA CYS A 86 6.46 10.98 -8.60
C CYS A 86 5.46 10.02 -9.26
N ARG A 87 4.23 10.50 -9.51
CA ARG A 87 3.20 9.72 -10.23
C ARG A 87 3.65 9.38 -11.65
N GLU A 88 4.16 10.35 -12.40
CA GLU A 88 4.61 10.15 -13.78
C GLU A 88 5.81 9.18 -13.84
N LYS A 89 6.77 9.33 -12.92
CA LYS A 89 7.92 8.43 -12.80
C LYS A 89 7.49 6.98 -12.49
N CYS A 90 6.52 6.79 -11.60
CA CYS A 90 5.99 5.47 -11.30
C CYS A 90 5.18 4.88 -12.48
N LEU A 91 4.40 5.68 -13.21
CA LEU A 91 3.68 5.20 -14.41
C LEU A 91 4.61 4.78 -15.55
N THR A 92 5.81 5.35 -15.62
CA THR A 92 6.80 5.03 -16.67
C THR A 92 7.71 3.87 -16.30
N ASP A 93 7.76 3.48 -15.03
CA ASP A 93 8.45 2.30 -14.54
C ASP A 93 7.47 1.14 -14.37
N CYS A 94 7.49 0.18 -15.30
CA CYS A 94 6.59 -0.98 -15.27
C CYS A 94 6.76 -1.89 -14.04
N ASN A 95 7.84 -1.73 -13.27
CA ASN A 95 8.03 -2.47 -12.02
C ASN A 95 7.50 -1.71 -10.79
N CYS A 96 7.12 -0.44 -10.95
CA CYS A 96 6.58 0.36 -9.86
C CYS A 96 5.21 -0.15 -9.45
N THR A 97 5.05 -0.46 -8.16
CA THR A 97 3.80 -1.01 -7.61
C THR A 97 3.06 -0.03 -6.72
N ALA A 98 3.75 0.99 -6.19
CA ALA A 98 3.15 2.08 -5.43
C ALA A 98 4.08 3.28 -5.32
N PHE A 99 3.53 4.44 -4.97
CA PHE A 99 4.30 5.62 -4.58
C PHE A 99 3.63 6.43 -3.47
N ALA A 100 4.41 7.29 -2.80
CA ALA A 100 3.95 8.20 -1.77
C ALA A 100 4.88 9.42 -1.65
N ASN A 101 4.42 10.48 -1.00
CA ASN A 101 5.32 11.59 -0.63
C ASN A 101 6.32 11.13 0.44
N ALA A 102 7.59 11.54 0.33
CA ALA A 102 8.64 11.20 1.28
C ALA A 102 8.50 11.93 2.62
N ASP A 103 8.05 13.18 2.59
CA ASP A 103 7.71 13.98 3.77
C ASP A 103 6.20 14.33 3.78
N ILE A 104 5.65 14.61 4.96
CA ILE A 104 4.27 15.04 5.19
C ILE A 104 4.20 16.56 5.42
N GLN A 105 5.34 17.21 5.72
CA GLN A 105 5.39 18.65 5.98
C GLN A 105 5.20 19.47 4.69
N ASN A 106 4.58 20.66 4.82
CA ASN A 106 4.45 21.68 3.76
C ASN A 106 3.89 21.19 2.41
N GLY A 107 2.83 20.36 2.44
CA GLY A 107 2.20 19.84 1.22
C GLY A 107 2.85 18.57 0.66
N GLY A 108 3.90 18.08 1.33
CA GLY A 108 4.59 16.83 1.04
C GLY A 108 5.60 16.99 -0.10
N LEU A 109 6.88 17.02 0.27
CA LEU A 109 7.99 17.05 -0.66
C LEU A 109 8.63 15.67 -0.77
N GLY A 110 9.18 15.41 -1.96
CA GLY A 110 9.88 14.18 -2.27
C GLY A 110 8.95 13.02 -2.57
N CYS A 111 9.54 11.99 -3.17
CA CYS A 111 8.88 10.80 -3.68
C CYS A 111 9.53 9.57 -3.05
N VAL A 112 8.70 8.61 -2.67
CA VAL A 112 9.12 7.24 -2.41
C VAL A 112 8.33 6.36 -3.37
N MET A 113 9.02 5.48 -4.09
CA MET A 113 8.41 4.47 -4.97
C MET A 113 8.81 3.09 -4.48
N TRP A 114 7.87 2.16 -4.58
CA TRP A 114 8.06 0.74 -4.28
C TRP A 114 8.07 -0.06 -5.57
N THR A 115 8.91 -1.09 -5.62
CA THR A 115 8.83 -2.17 -6.61
C THR A 115 8.55 -3.49 -5.90
N GLY A 116 7.89 -4.42 -6.59
CA GLY A 116 7.49 -5.71 -6.00
C GLY A 116 6.35 -5.60 -4.98
N GLU A 117 6.31 -6.55 -4.04
CA GLU A 117 5.18 -6.71 -3.13
C GLU A 117 5.11 -5.67 -2.02
N LEU A 118 3.88 -5.21 -1.73
CA LEU A 118 3.61 -4.28 -0.64
C LEU A 118 3.16 -5.07 0.59
N GLY A 119 3.99 -5.07 1.63
CA GLY A 119 3.71 -5.74 2.90
C GLY A 119 3.62 -4.79 4.09
N ASP A 120 3.16 -5.32 5.22
CA ASP A 120 3.13 -4.61 6.52
C ASP A 120 2.30 -3.31 6.51
N LEU A 121 1.23 -3.32 5.72
CA LEU A 121 0.29 -2.20 5.60
C LEU A 121 -0.74 -2.22 6.73
N ARG A 122 -1.08 -1.02 7.24
CA ARG A 122 -2.25 -0.80 8.09
C ARG A 122 -2.86 0.56 7.87
N THR A 123 -4.13 0.70 8.25
CA THR A 123 -4.80 2.00 8.35
C THR A 123 -4.74 2.55 9.77
N TYR A 124 -4.84 3.87 9.88
CA TYR A 124 -5.02 4.60 11.13
C TYR A 124 -6.36 5.34 11.13
N VAL A 125 -6.88 5.62 12.32
CA VAL A 125 -8.07 6.47 12.50
C VAL A 125 -7.69 7.96 12.47
N ASP A 126 -6.47 8.29 12.90
CA ASP A 126 -5.98 9.67 13.05
C ASP A 126 -5.69 10.40 11.71
N ARG A 127 -5.74 11.74 11.74
CA ARG A 127 -5.66 12.67 10.60
C ARG A 127 -4.23 13.02 10.15
N ARG A 128 -3.17 12.65 10.89
CA ARG A 128 -1.75 12.94 10.54
C ARG A 128 -1.02 11.79 9.85
N SER A 129 -1.73 10.99 9.07
CA SER A 129 -1.19 9.77 8.47
C SER A 129 -0.96 9.93 6.96
N ARG A 130 -0.06 9.12 6.39
CA ARG A 130 0.43 9.29 5.01
C ARG A 130 -0.59 8.77 4.00
N SER A 131 -0.50 9.31 2.78
CA SER A 131 -1.23 8.78 1.63
C SER A 131 -0.31 7.88 0.82
N LEU A 132 -0.83 6.75 0.38
CA LEU A 132 -0.19 5.77 -0.50
C LEU A 132 -0.99 5.68 -1.80
N CYS A 133 -0.34 5.70 -2.95
CA CYS A 133 -0.94 5.41 -4.24
C CYS A 133 -0.56 4.02 -4.70
N GLN A 134 -1.54 3.17 -5.01
CA GLN A 134 -1.37 1.76 -5.38
C GLN A 134 -2.25 1.36 -6.57
#